data_AF-A0A519VQM6-F1
#
_entry.id   AF-A0A519VQM6-F1
#
_cell.length_a   1.000
_cell.length_b   1.000
_cell.length_c   1.000
_cell.angle_alpha   90.00
_cell.angle_beta   90.00
_cell.angle_gamma   90.00
#
_symmetry.space_group_name_H-M   'P 1'
#
loop_
_entity.id
_entity.type
_entity.pdbx_description
1 polymer ?
#
loop_
_entity_poly.entity_id
_entity_poly.type
_entity_poly.pdbx_seq_one_letter_code
_entity_poly.pdbx_strand_id
1 'polypeptide(L)'
;GGEINNSVIWGNSAKGHDGYLGNSVLGEWVNIGADTNNSNLKNNYAEVKLYNYETKKMRNTNLQFCGLIMADHAKSGINTMFNTGSIVGVSANIFGGGLPPNHIPDFSWGGADGFLDYKLNKMFETTEKVFARKNVIFDDTEKDILTKVFELTAPHRYF
;
A
#
# COMPACT_ATOMS: atom_id res chain seq x y z
N GLY A 1 -20.31 0.27 8.38
CA GLY A 1 -20.26 0.08 6.91
C GLY A 1 -19.14 0.93 6.32
N GLY A 2 -18.66 0.63 5.12
CA GLY A 2 -17.66 1.44 4.42
C GLY A 2 -18.04 1.66 2.96
N GLU A 3 -17.44 2.67 2.32
CA GLU A 3 -17.69 2.99 0.91
C GLU A 3 -16.51 2.52 0.05
N ILE A 4 -16.84 1.88 -1.06
CA ILE A 4 -15.90 1.51 -2.12
C ILE A 4 -16.43 2.13 -3.41
N ASN A 5 -15.62 2.97 -4.06
CA ASN A 5 -15.98 3.69 -5.26
C ASN A 5 -14.88 3.54 -6.32
N ASN A 6 -15.25 3.18 -7.56
CA ASN A 6 -14.35 3.07 -8.71
C ASN A 6 -12.98 2.43 -8.38
N SER A 7 -12.99 1.25 -7.77
CA SER A 7 -11.77 0.61 -7.27
C SER A 7 -11.63 -0.80 -7.78
N VAL A 8 -10.39 -1.22 -8.02
CA VAL A 8 -10.03 -2.59 -8.37
C VAL A 8 -9.30 -3.21 -7.18
N ILE A 9 -9.78 -4.36 -6.73
CA ILE A 9 -9.25 -5.08 -5.55
C ILE A 9 -8.94 -6.51 -5.99
N TRP A 10 -7.67 -6.89 -5.92
CA TRP A 10 -7.21 -8.22 -6.30
C TRP A 10 -7.45 -9.26 -5.20
N GLY A 11 -7.14 -10.52 -5.52
CA GLY A 11 -7.41 -11.69 -4.70
C GLY A 11 -6.84 -11.59 -3.28
N ASN A 12 -7.56 -12.19 -2.34
CA ASN A 12 -7.16 -12.32 -0.92
C ASN A 12 -6.98 -11.00 -0.15
N SER A 13 -7.31 -9.86 -0.74
CA SER A 13 -7.26 -8.56 -0.10
C SER A 13 -8.53 -8.27 0.73
N ALA A 14 -8.35 -7.58 1.85
CA ALA A 14 -9.40 -7.34 2.82
C ALA A 14 -9.67 -5.84 3.01
N LYS A 15 -10.89 -5.41 2.66
CA LYS A 15 -11.52 -4.14 3.05
C LYS A 15 -12.86 -4.45 3.70
N GLY A 16 -12.82 -4.88 4.97
CA GLY A 16 -14.01 -5.38 5.69
C GLY A 16 -14.67 -4.37 6.64
N HIS A 17 -13.99 -3.26 6.92
CA HIS A 17 -14.40 -2.28 7.93
C HIS A 17 -14.81 -0.95 7.30
N ASP A 18 -15.32 -0.07 8.15
CA ASP A 18 -15.70 1.30 7.83
C ASP A 18 -14.51 2.10 7.26
N GLY A 19 -14.80 3.22 6.61
CA GLY A 19 -13.84 4.03 5.86
C GLY A 19 -14.07 3.98 4.34
N TYR A 20 -13.36 4.84 3.61
CA TYR A 20 -13.56 5.15 2.19
C TYR A 20 -12.40 4.67 1.32
N LEU A 21 -12.72 3.92 0.26
CA LEU A 21 -11.77 3.47 -0.76
C LEU A 21 -12.24 3.93 -2.15
N GLY A 22 -11.65 5.00 -2.68
CA GLY A 22 -12.08 5.66 -3.92
C GLY A 22 -11.00 5.77 -4.99
N ASN A 23 -11.31 5.44 -6.24
CA ASN A 23 -10.38 5.50 -7.39
C ASN A 23 -9.05 4.77 -7.12
N SER A 24 -9.15 3.57 -6.54
CA SER A 24 -8.01 2.88 -5.96
C SER A 24 -7.73 1.54 -6.63
N VAL A 25 -6.49 1.09 -6.51
CA VAL A 25 -6.01 -0.21 -6.96
C VAL A 25 -5.32 -0.89 -5.77
N LEU A 26 -5.86 -2.03 -5.33
CA LEU A 26 -5.24 -2.86 -4.29
C LEU A 26 -4.76 -4.17 -4.90
N GLY A 27 -3.48 -4.49 -4.73
CA GLY A 27 -2.88 -5.77 -5.09
C GLY A 27 -3.42 -6.93 -4.27
N GLU A 28 -2.75 -8.07 -4.32
CA GLU A 28 -3.14 -9.27 -3.57
C GLU A 28 -2.68 -9.23 -2.11
N TRP A 29 -3.39 -9.92 -1.23
CA TRP A 29 -3.03 -10.05 0.20
C TRP A 29 -2.89 -8.72 0.96
N VAL A 30 -3.51 -7.65 0.45
CA VAL A 30 -3.58 -6.35 1.09
C VAL A 30 -4.53 -6.41 2.28
N ASN A 31 -4.14 -5.80 3.39
CA ASN A 31 -5.03 -5.65 4.56
C ASN A 31 -5.31 -4.18 4.84
N ILE A 32 -6.58 -3.77 4.70
CA ILE A 32 -7.04 -2.44 5.05
C ILE A 32 -7.57 -2.43 6.49
N GLY A 33 -6.91 -1.66 7.36
CA GLY A 33 -7.34 -1.45 8.74
C GLY A 33 -8.72 -0.79 8.86
N ALA A 34 -9.32 -0.91 10.05
CA ALA A 34 -10.61 -0.27 10.32
C ALA A 34 -10.51 1.25 10.22
N ASP A 35 -11.51 1.87 9.58
CA ASP A 35 -11.56 3.32 9.35
C ASP A 35 -10.33 3.87 8.61
N THR A 36 -9.75 3.05 7.72
CA THR A 36 -8.77 3.53 6.75
C THR A 36 -9.48 4.22 5.59
N ASN A 37 -8.97 5.38 5.20
CA ASN A 37 -9.55 6.26 4.19
C ASN A 37 -8.48 6.71 3.19
N ASN A 38 -8.81 6.84 1.90
CA ASN A 38 -7.96 7.54 0.94
C ASN A 38 -8.66 8.75 0.32
N SER A 39 -7.95 9.86 0.14
CA SER A 39 -8.43 10.90 -0.77
C SER A 39 -8.26 10.46 -2.23
N ASN A 40 -9.23 10.77 -3.08
CA ASN A 40 -9.19 10.53 -4.53
C ASN A 40 -9.29 11.82 -5.37
N LEU A 41 -9.58 12.95 -4.73
CA LEU A 41 -9.71 14.27 -5.32
C LEU A 41 -8.94 15.27 -4.46
N LYS A 42 -8.13 16.12 -5.10
CA LYS A 42 -7.44 17.20 -4.37
C LYS A 42 -8.43 18.27 -3.95
N ASN A 43 -8.23 18.87 -2.77
CA ASN A 43 -9.08 19.94 -2.25
C ASN A 43 -9.13 21.19 -3.14
N ASN A 44 -8.12 21.39 -3.99
CA ASN A 44 -8.05 22.48 -4.96
C ASN A 44 -8.53 22.07 -6.37
N TYR A 45 -9.11 20.88 -6.53
CA TYR A 45 -9.64 20.34 -7.80
C TYR A 45 -8.62 20.21 -8.95
N ALA A 46 -7.33 20.39 -8.66
CA ALA A 46 -6.25 20.24 -9.63
C ALA A 46 -6.02 18.76 -9.97
N GLU A 47 -5.36 18.51 -11.10
CA GLU A 47 -5.02 17.17 -11.54
C GLU A 47 -4.13 16.44 -10.52
N VAL A 48 -4.42 15.15 -10.32
CA VAL A 48 -3.70 14.28 -9.40
C VAL A 48 -2.35 13.89 -9.99
N LYS A 49 -1.33 13.80 -9.13
CA LYS A 49 0.00 13.34 -9.52
C LYS A 49 0.28 12.01 -8.85
N LEU A 50 1.04 11.15 -9.52
CA LEU A 50 1.51 9.86 -9.01
C LEU A 50 3.03 9.82 -9.05
N TYR A 51 3.64 9.09 -8.12
CA TYR A 51 5.08 8.89 -8.13
C TYR A 51 5.51 8.02 -9.32
N ASN A 52 6.53 8.47 -10.06
CA ASN A 52 7.09 7.75 -11.19
C ASN A 52 8.47 7.19 -10.80
N TYR A 53 8.59 5.86 -10.81
CA TYR A 53 9.78 5.15 -10.35
C TYR A 53 11.03 5.41 -11.21
N GLU A 54 10.87 5.62 -12.52
CA GLU A 54 11.98 5.86 -13.46
C GLU A 54 12.62 7.25 -13.23
N THR A 55 11.79 8.29 -13.15
CA THR A 55 12.22 9.68 -12.99
C THR A 55 12.42 10.10 -11.54
N LYS A 56 11.96 9.27 -10.58
CA LYS A 56 11.93 9.55 -9.14
C LYS A 56 11.22 10.87 -8.79
N LYS A 57 10.15 11.19 -9.53
CA LYS A 57 9.38 12.44 -9.42
C LYS A 57 7.88 12.17 -9.48
N MET A 58 7.10 13.12 -8.98
CA MET A 58 5.65 13.13 -9.14
C MET A 58 5.29 13.52 -10.58
N ARG A 59 4.70 12.58 -11.34
CA ARG A 59 4.21 12.78 -12.71
C ARG A 59 2.73 13.13 -12.69
N ASN A 60 2.31 14.06 -13.54
CA ASN A 60 0.90 14.37 -13.73
C ASN A 60 0.16 13.18 -14.37
N THR A 61 -1.01 12.84 -13.83
CA THR A 61 -1.88 11.80 -14.40
C THR A 61 -2.81 12.35 -15.48
N ASN A 62 -3.03 13.67 -15.51
CA ASN A 62 -4.08 14.34 -16.28
C ASN A 62 -5.50 13.90 -15.87
N LEU A 63 -5.65 13.38 -14.65
CA LEU A 63 -6.93 12.96 -14.08
C LEU A 63 -7.29 13.86 -12.90
N GLN A 64 -8.56 14.25 -12.81
CA GLN A 64 -9.07 14.96 -11.63
C GLN A 64 -9.29 14.01 -10.44
N PHE A 65 -9.63 12.74 -10.71
CA PHE A 65 -9.84 11.70 -9.71
C PHE A 65 -8.82 10.57 -9.86
N CYS A 66 -7.98 10.37 -8.83
CA CYS A 66 -7.03 9.26 -8.72
C CYS A 66 -6.65 9.06 -7.25
N GLY A 67 -6.86 7.86 -6.74
CA GLY A 67 -6.76 7.54 -5.32
C GLY A 67 -5.50 6.77 -4.95
N LEU A 68 -5.69 5.72 -4.18
CA LEU A 68 -4.62 4.89 -3.62
C LEU A 68 -4.23 3.77 -4.59
N ILE A 69 -2.93 3.61 -4.84
CA ILE A 69 -2.36 2.40 -5.44
C ILE A 69 -1.57 1.69 -4.36
N MET A 70 -1.97 0.48 -3.99
CA MET A 70 -1.37 -0.28 -2.89
C MET A 70 -1.01 -1.68 -3.37
N ALA A 71 0.29 -1.97 -3.39
CA ALA A 71 0.83 -3.20 -3.94
C ALA A 71 0.65 -4.40 -2.99
N ASP A 72 1.05 -5.57 -3.48
CA ASP A 72 0.80 -6.84 -2.82
C ASP A 72 1.36 -6.89 -1.38
N HIS A 73 0.65 -7.62 -0.52
CA HIS A 73 0.98 -7.81 0.90
C HIS A 73 1.06 -6.54 1.76
N ALA A 74 0.80 -5.36 1.21
CA ALA A 74 0.81 -4.12 1.99
C ALA A 74 -0.32 -4.08 3.02
N LYS A 75 -0.15 -3.32 4.09
CA LYS A 75 -1.09 -3.26 5.22
C LYS A 75 -1.21 -1.84 5.74
N SER A 76 -2.44 -1.45 6.09
CA SER A 76 -2.71 -0.26 6.88
C SER A 76 -3.22 -0.64 8.27
N GLY A 77 -2.78 0.12 9.27
CA GLY A 77 -3.35 0.13 10.60
C GLY A 77 -4.71 0.81 10.60
N ILE A 78 -5.36 0.82 11.75
CA ILE A 78 -6.63 1.54 11.93
C ILE A 78 -6.46 3.04 11.73
N ASN A 79 -7.53 3.74 11.35
CA ASN A 79 -7.57 5.20 11.17
C ASN A 79 -6.49 5.74 10.23
N THR A 80 -5.97 4.91 9.32
CA THR A 80 -4.92 5.33 8.39
C THR A 80 -5.53 6.21 7.31
N MET A 81 -4.93 7.39 7.08
CA MET A 81 -5.41 8.35 6.09
C MET A 81 -4.40 8.47 4.96
N PHE A 82 -4.77 8.08 3.73
CA PHE A 82 -3.91 8.20 2.56
C PHE A 82 -4.22 9.49 1.77
N ASN A 83 -3.17 10.15 1.29
CA ASN A 83 -3.27 11.32 0.43
C ASN A 83 -3.82 10.97 -0.98
N THR A 84 -4.26 12.00 -1.71
CA THR A 84 -4.66 11.84 -3.11
C THR A 84 -3.48 11.40 -3.96
N GLY A 85 -3.61 10.29 -4.69
CA GLY A 85 -2.50 9.75 -5.49
C GLY A 85 -1.39 9.12 -4.66
N SER A 86 -1.72 8.50 -3.52
CA SER A 86 -0.76 7.71 -2.74
C SER A 86 -0.38 6.42 -3.46
N ILE A 87 0.91 6.12 -3.52
CA ILE A 87 1.48 4.84 -3.96
C ILE A 87 2.13 4.16 -2.78
N VAL A 88 1.73 2.92 -2.51
CA VAL A 88 2.22 2.09 -1.41
C VAL A 88 2.83 0.82 -1.98
N GLY A 89 4.11 0.60 -1.70
CA GLY A 89 4.88 -0.52 -2.22
C GLY A 89 4.57 -1.87 -1.55
N VAL A 90 5.16 -2.92 -2.11
CA VAL A 90 4.97 -4.31 -1.71
C VAL A 90 5.35 -4.49 -0.25
N SER A 91 4.52 -5.20 0.51
CA SER A 91 4.75 -5.50 1.94
C SER A 91 4.95 -4.28 2.85
N ALA A 92 4.62 -3.07 2.43
CA ALA A 92 4.68 -1.89 3.30
C ALA A 92 3.62 -1.99 4.42
N ASN A 93 3.99 -1.65 5.65
CA ASN A 93 3.09 -1.53 6.81
C ASN A 93 3.00 -0.08 7.25
N ILE A 94 1.79 0.47 7.16
CA ILE A 94 1.48 1.86 7.45
C ILE A 94 0.67 1.93 8.73
N PHE A 95 1.17 2.62 9.75
CA PHE A 95 0.50 2.80 11.03
C PHE A 95 0.96 4.09 11.70
N GLY A 96 0.28 4.46 12.79
CA GLY A 96 0.50 5.73 13.48
C GLY A 96 -0.53 6.79 13.09
N GLY A 97 -0.28 8.03 13.51
CA GLY A 97 -1.17 9.16 13.23
C GLY A 97 -0.68 9.99 12.05
N GLY A 98 -1.56 10.86 11.54
CA GLY A 98 -1.22 11.83 10.49
C GLY A 98 -1.32 11.29 9.07
N LEU A 99 -0.82 12.09 8.12
CA LEU A 99 -0.82 11.77 6.69
C LEU A 99 0.56 11.28 6.27
N PRO A 100 0.72 10.01 5.84
CA PRO A 100 1.97 9.52 5.28
C PRO A 100 2.24 10.18 3.91
N PRO A 101 3.50 10.13 3.43
CA PRO A 101 3.87 10.66 2.12
C PRO A 101 3.10 10.00 0.98
N ASN A 102 3.00 10.71 -0.16
CA ASN A 102 2.36 10.20 -1.37
C ASN A 102 3.08 8.99 -1.99
N HIS A 103 4.34 8.76 -1.67
CA HIS A 103 5.06 7.56 -2.07
C HIS A 103 5.62 6.89 -0.82
N ILE A 104 5.22 5.65 -0.61
CA ILE A 104 5.70 4.79 0.47
C ILE A 104 6.42 3.62 -0.21
N PRO A 105 7.76 3.54 -0.07
CA PRO A 105 8.54 2.48 -0.70
C PRO A 105 8.10 1.08 -0.31
N ASP A 106 8.45 0.10 -1.14
CA ASP A 106 8.33 -1.31 -0.83
C ASP A 106 9.03 -1.63 0.50
N PHE A 107 8.51 -2.58 1.25
CA PHE A 107 9.06 -3.03 2.54
C PHE A 107 9.28 -1.89 3.54
N SER A 108 8.40 -0.88 3.55
CA SER A 108 8.42 0.16 4.58
C SER A 108 7.68 -0.28 5.84
N TRP A 109 8.14 0.16 7.01
CA TRP A 109 7.50 -0.08 8.30
C TRP A 109 7.41 1.22 9.10
N GLY A 110 6.23 1.84 9.17
CA GLY A 110 6.08 3.15 9.82
C GLY A 110 4.86 3.95 9.35
N GLY A 111 4.97 5.28 9.33
CA GLY A 111 3.86 6.19 9.01
C GLY A 111 4.31 7.63 8.79
N ALA A 112 3.48 8.60 9.19
CA ALA A 112 3.79 10.02 8.99
C ALA A 112 5.08 10.47 9.71
N ASP A 113 5.42 9.82 10.83
CA ASP A 113 6.63 10.12 11.62
C ASP A 113 7.92 9.53 11.02
N GLY A 114 7.81 8.82 9.89
CA GLY A 114 8.92 8.19 9.20
C GLY A 114 8.76 6.67 9.08
N PHE A 115 9.72 6.07 8.38
CA PHE A 115 9.72 4.65 8.06
C PHE A 115 11.06 4.01 8.35
N LEU A 116 11.02 2.72 8.64
CA LEU A 116 12.17 1.83 8.72
C LEU A 116 12.05 0.74 7.66
N ASP A 117 13.17 0.10 7.34
CA ASP A 117 13.18 -1.12 6.53
C ASP A 117 12.45 -2.27 7.25
N TYR A 118 11.41 -2.79 6.61
CA TYR A 118 10.77 -4.02 7.03
C TYR A 118 11.61 -5.22 6.62
N LYS A 119 12.28 -5.82 7.60
CA LYS A 119 13.21 -6.93 7.36
C LYS A 119 12.53 -8.11 6.69
N LEU A 120 13.17 -8.69 5.67
CA LEU A 120 12.64 -9.78 4.85
C LEU A 120 12.18 -10.99 5.69
N ASN A 121 12.97 -11.40 6.69
CA ASN A 121 12.61 -12.50 7.58
C ASN A 121 11.33 -12.21 8.39
N LYS A 122 11.14 -10.96 8.84
CA LYS A 122 9.94 -10.54 9.56
C LYS A 122 8.73 -10.45 8.64
N MET A 123 8.93 -10.08 7.39
CA MET A 123 7.88 -10.14 6.39
C MET A 123 7.45 -11.59 6.13
N PHE A 124 8.39 -12.53 5.98
CA PHE A 124 8.09 -13.96 5.83
C PHE A 124 7.27 -14.52 6.98
N GLU A 125 7.64 -14.21 8.23
CA GLU A 125 6.87 -14.60 9.42
C GLU A 125 5.41 -14.11 9.36
N THR A 126 5.17 -12.93 8.77
CA THR A 126 3.82 -12.38 8.59
C THR A 126 3.09 -13.06 7.43
N THR A 127 3.76 -13.24 6.29
CA THR A 127 3.17 -13.83 5.08
C THR A 127 2.75 -15.28 5.33
N GLU A 128 3.58 -16.07 6.01
CA GLU A 128 3.24 -17.44 6.41
C GLU A 128 1.94 -17.50 7.23
N LYS A 129 1.77 -16.58 8.20
CA LYS A 129 0.54 -16.49 9.00
C LYS A 129 -0.67 -16.06 8.15
N VAL A 130 -0.48 -15.16 7.20
CA VAL A 130 -1.55 -14.70 6.30
C VAL A 130 -2.02 -15.83 5.38
N PHE A 131 -1.08 -16.58 4.81
CA PHE A 131 -1.35 -17.71 3.92
C PHE A 131 -2.06 -18.84 4.66
N ALA A 132 -1.60 -19.16 5.88
CA ALA A 132 -2.22 -20.18 6.73
C ALA A 132 -3.69 -19.90 7.04
N ARG A 133 -4.12 -18.63 7.16
CA ARG A 133 -5.54 -18.25 7.36
C ARG A 133 -6.45 -18.65 6.18
N LYS A 134 -5.87 -18.94 5.02
CA LYS A 134 -6.56 -19.37 3.81
C LYS A 134 -6.20 -20.80 3.40
N ASN A 135 -5.51 -21.55 4.27
CA ASN A 135 -4.98 -22.88 3.98
C ASN A 135 -4.07 -22.91 2.73
N VAL A 136 -3.38 -21.82 2.44
CA VAL A 136 -2.37 -21.73 1.38
C VAL A 136 -1.00 -21.95 2.04
N ILE A 137 -0.09 -22.63 1.33
CA ILE A 137 1.28 -22.87 1.80
C ILE A 137 2.14 -21.70 1.32
N PHE A 138 2.91 -21.11 2.23
CA PHE A 138 3.96 -20.15 1.86
C PHE A 138 5.24 -20.90 1.49
N ASP A 139 5.29 -21.32 0.24
CA ASP A 139 6.35 -22.19 -0.28
C ASP A 139 7.62 -21.41 -0.68
N ASP A 140 8.61 -22.13 -1.20
CA ASP A 140 9.88 -21.52 -1.58
C ASP A 140 9.76 -20.66 -2.85
N THR A 141 8.76 -20.90 -3.72
CA THR A 141 8.51 -20.05 -4.88
C THR A 141 8.05 -18.66 -4.44
N GLU A 142 7.12 -18.60 -3.49
CA GLU A 142 6.64 -17.34 -2.92
C GLU A 142 7.76 -16.58 -2.19
N LYS A 143 8.61 -17.31 -1.44
CA LYS A 143 9.80 -16.71 -0.79
C LYS A 143 10.78 -16.15 -1.81
N ASP A 144 11.05 -16.87 -2.90
CA ASP A 144 11.98 -16.45 -3.93
C ASP A 144 11.47 -15.20 -4.68
N ILE A 145 10.18 -15.15 -5.00
CA ILE A 145 9.54 -13.98 -5.62
C ILE A 145 9.70 -12.76 -4.69
N LEU A 146 9.30 -12.88 -3.42
CA LEU A 146 9.35 -11.77 -2.48
C LEU A 146 10.79 -11.34 -2.16
N THR A 147 11.73 -12.29 -2.09
CA THR A 147 13.17 -12.00 -1.98
C THR A 147 13.64 -11.20 -3.19
N LYS A 148 13.25 -11.61 -4.40
CA LYS A 148 13.67 -10.92 -5.61
C LYS A 148 13.13 -9.50 -5.67
N VAL A 149 11.87 -9.29 -5.28
CA VAL A 149 11.26 -7.95 -5.19
C VAL A 149 11.97 -7.10 -4.14
N PHE A 150 12.30 -7.67 -2.97
CA PHE A 150 13.06 -6.98 -1.92
C PHE A 150 14.41 -6.45 -2.39
N GLU A 151 15.14 -7.25 -3.17
CA GLU A 151 16.42 -6.87 -3.77
C GLU A 151 16.26 -5.80 -4.85
N LEU A 152 15.33 -6.00 -5.78
CA LEU A 152 15.09 -5.06 -6.90
C LEU A 152 14.63 -3.68 -6.44
N THR A 153 13.90 -3.61 -5.32
CA THR A 153 13.34 -2.37 -4.79
C THR A 153 14.26 -1.66 -3.79
N ALA A 154 15.40 -2.25 -3.41
CA ALA A 154 16.37 -1.64 -2.51
C ALA A 154 16.77 -0.19 -2.91
N PRO A 155 16.97 0.15 -4.20
CA PRO A 155 17.27 1.53 -4.62
C PRO A 155 16.11 2.53 -4.50
N HIS A 156 14.97 2.14 -3.94
CA HIS A 156 13.82 3.02 -3.67
C HIS A 156 13.52 3.19 -2.18
N ARG A 157 14.19 2.43 -1.30
CA ARG A 157 14.03 2.49 0.16
C ARG A 157 14.95 3.53 0.78
N TYR A 158 14.66 4.80 0.50
CA TYR A 158 15.29 5.95 1.16
C TYR A 158 14.26 6.62 2.05
N PHE A 159 14.54 6.69 3.35
CA PHE A 159 13.66 7.27 4.36
C PHE A 159 14.24 8.58 4.89
#